data_AF-I4FQ18-F1
#
_entry.id   AF-I4FQ18-F1
#
_cell.length_a   1.000
_cell.length_b   1.000
_cell.length_c   1.000
_cell.angle_alpha   90.00
_cell.angle_beta   90.00
_cell.angle_gamma   90.00
#
_symmetry.space_group_name_H-M   'P 1'
#
loop_
_entity.id
_entity.type
_entity.pdbx_description
1 polymer ?
#
loop_
_entity_poly.entity_id
_entity_poly.type
_entity_poly.pdbx_seq_one_letter_code
_entity_poly.pdbx_strand_id
1 'polypeptide(L)'
;MTPQLMIQPSSLMREGVELREFGNIYLFRFTSELQSRCEQLLAKKKTDSLSVDEEAEYAGLSELERVFTLINAQLATKSQWCPYQLEE
;
A
#
# COMPACT_ATOMS: atom_id res chain seq x y z
N MET A 1 -13.24 12.57 16.91
CA MET A 1 -12.79 11.96 15.64
C MET A 1 -13.68 12.52 14.55
N THR A 2 -13.13 13.30 13.62
CA THR A 2 -13.86 13.72 12.43
C THR A 2 -13.90 12.54 11.46
N PRO A 3 -15.07 12.17 10.90
CA PRO A 3 -15.13 11.13 9.89
C PRO A 3 -14.34 11.59 8.66
N GLN A 4 -13.38 10.78 8.22
CA GLN A 4 -12.61 11.04 7.02
C GLN A 4 -13.29 10.36 5.83
N LEU A 5 -13.59 11.13 4.79
CA LEU A 5 -14.09 10.62 3.53
C LEU A 5 -12.99 9.78 2.89
N MET A 6 -13.31 8.57 2.44
CA MET A 6 -12.32 7.62 1.93
C MET A 6 -12.93 6.75 0.83
N ILE A 7 -12.20 6.58 -0.27
CA ILE A 7 -12.54 5.56 -1.26
C ILE A 7 -12.35 4.18 -0.63
N GLN A 8 -13.33 3.29 -0.81
CA GLN A 8 -13.25 1.95 -0.26
C GLN A 8 -12.00 1.20 -0.79
N PRO A 9 -11.05 0.79 0.08
CA PRO A 9 -9.78 0.20 -0.34
C PRO A 9 -9.94 -1.04 -1.22
N SER A 10 -10.96 -1.86 -0.96
CA SER A 10 -11.24 -3.05 -1.78
C SER A 10 -11.66 -2.72 -3.21
N SER A 11 -12.14 -1.50 -3.49
CA SER A 11 -12.43 -1.08 -4.86
C SER A 11 -11.15 -0.89 -5.67
N LEU A 12 -10.06 -0.48 -5.02
CA LEU A 12 -8.75 -0.28 -5.63
C LEU A 12 -8.01 -1.61 -5.83
N MET A 13 -8.42 -2.68 -5.14
CA MET A 13 -7.76 -3.99 -5.22
C MET A 13 -7.88 -4.66 -6.59
N ARG A 14 -9.00 -4.50 -7.30
CA ARG A 14 -9.28 -5.25 -8.53
C ARG A 14 -8.31 -4.96 -9.68
N GLU A 15 -7.83 -3.73 -9.76
CA GLU A 15 -7.02 -3.23 -10.89
C GLU A 15 -5.66 -2.67 -10.42
N GLY A 16 -5.54 -2.36 -9.12
CA GLY A 16 -4.38 -1.66 -8.58
C GLY A 16 -3.34 -2.53 -7.90
N VAL A 17 -3.52 -3.86 -7.86
CA VAL A 17 -2.70 -4.76 -7.04
C VAL A 17 -2.18 -5.92 -7.87
N GLU A 18 -0.90 -6.21 -7.71
CA GLU A 18 -0.23 -7.36 -8.34
C GLU A 18 0.56 -8.16 -7.30
N LEU A 19 0.73 -9.45 -7.58
CA LEU A 19 1.72 -10.28 -6.90
C LEU A 19 3.05 -10.17 -7.66
N ARG A 20 4.13 -9.95 -6.92
CA ARG A 20 5.48 -9.97 -7.49
C ARG A 20 6.36 -10.94 -6.71
N GLU A 21 7.10 -11.76 -7.44
CA GLU A 21 8.11 -12.64 -6.88
C GLU A 21 9.26 -11.81 -6.29
N PHE A 22 9.65 -12.15 -5.07
CA PHE A 22 10.80 -11.59 -4.39
C PHE A 22 11.55 -12.73 -3.69
N GLY A 23 12.63 -13.22 -4.30
CA GLY A 23 13.31 -14.43 -3.84
C GLY A 23 12.46 -15.67 -4.12
N ASN A 24 12.00 -16.34 -3.06
CA ASN A 24 11.16 -17.54 -3.13
C ASN A 24 9.71 -17.32 -2.66
N ILE A 25 9.30 -16.05 -2.49
CA ILE A 25 7.94 -15.69 -2.07
C ILE A 25 7.30 -14.70 -3.02
N TYR A 26 5.97 -14.71 -3.04
CA TYR A 26 5.18 -13.71 -3.74
C TYR A 26 4.66 -12.69 -2.74
N LEU A 27 4.97 -11.42 -2.98
CA LEU A 27 4.54 -10.30 -2.16
C LEU A 27 3.51 -9.46 -2.92
N PHE A 28 2.55 -8.90 -2.18
CA PHE A 28 1.59 -7.96 -2.72
C PHE A 28 2.23 -6.60 -2.91
N ARG A 29 1.94 -5.95 -4.03
CA ARG A 29 2.35 -4.57 -4.29
C ARG A 29 1.33 -3.88 -5.17
N PHE A 30 1.44 -2.56 -5.25
CA PHE A 30 0.71 -1.82 -6.25
C PHE A 30 1.24 -2.08 -7.66
N THR A 31 0.33 -2.03 -8.63
CA THR A 31 0.68 -1.90 -10.04
C THR A 31 1.43 -0.59 -10.25
N SER A 32 2.21 -0.51 -11.33
CA SER A 32 2.97 0.71 -11.65
C SER A 32 2.08 1.95 -11.77
N GLU A 33 0.86 1.78 -12.28
CA GLU A 33 -0.13 2.86 -12.41
C GLU A 33 -0.61 3.34 -11.04
N LEU A 34 -1.03 2.43 -10.15
CA LEU A 34 -1.52 2.81 -8.83
C LEU A 34 -0.40 3.36 -7.94
N GLN A 35 0.82 2.82 -8.08
CA GLN A 35 2.01 3.34 -7.42
C GLN A 35 2.29 4.79 -7.86
N SER A 36 2.27 5.06 -9.17
CA SER A 36 2.48 6.42 -9.69
C SER A 36 1.39 7.37 -9.22
N ARG A 37 0.13 6.93 -9.16
CA ARG A 37 -0.98 7.73 -8.62
C ARG A 37 -0.77 8.07 -7.15
N CYS A 38 -0.34 7.09 -6.34
CA CYS A 38 -0.02 7.29 -4.93
C CYS A 38 1.10 8.33 -4.75
N GLU A 39 2.17 8.25 -5.55
CA GLU A 39 3.28 9.20 -5.52
C GLU A 39 2.87 10.62 -5.92
N GLN A 40 2.00 10.76 -6.93
CA GLN A 40 1.45 12.06 -7.33
C GLN A 40 0.60 12.67 -6.22
N LEU A 41 -0.27 11.88 -5.59
CA LEU A 41 -1.10 12.34 -4.47
C LEU A 41 -0.24 12.71 -3.26
N LEU A 42 0.80 11.94 -2.96
CA LEU A 42 1.77 12.25 -1.91
C LEU A 42 2.51 13.57 -2.19
N ALA A 43 2.91 13.81 -3.44
CA ALA A 43 3.55 15.06 -3.84
C ALA A 43 2.60 16.26 -3.63
N LYS A 44 1.34 16.14 -4.04
CA LYS A 44 0.30 17.15 -3.80
C LYS A 44 -0.01 17.36 -2.33
N LYS A 45 -0.02 16.29 -1.54
CA LYS A 45 -0.23 16.35 -0.09
C LYS A 45 0.84 17.19 0.60
N LYS A 46 2.10 17.04 0.19
CA LYS A 46 3.23 17.81 0.73
C LYS A 46 3.11 19.32 0.45
N THR A 47 2.31 19.71 -0.54
CA THR A 47 2.03 21.10 -0.89
C THR A 47 0.62 21.54 -0.47
N ASP A 48 -0.07 20.76 0.36
CA ASP A 48 -1.46 21.00 0.81
C ASP A 48 -2.43 21.30 -0.34
N SER A 49 -2.21 20.68 -1.50
CA SER A 49 -2.93 20.98 -2.75
C SER A 49 -3.86 19.85 -3.20
N LEU A 50 -4.24 18.95 -2.29
CA LEU A 50 -5.20 17.88 -2.57
C LEU A 50 -6.62 18.45 -2.58
N SER A 51 -7.41 18.04 -3.58
CA SER A 51 -8.86 18.23 -3.50
C SER A 51 -9.48 17.28 -2.48
N VAL A 52 -10.75 17.49 -2.11
CA VAL A 52 -11.50 16.59 -1.22
C VAL A 52 -11.55 15.16 -1.78
N ASP A 53 -11.72 15.01 -3.09
CA ASP A 53 -11.75 13.70 -3.74
C ASP A 53 -10.38 13.05 -3.73
N GLU A 54 -9.32 13.83 -3.96
CA GLU A 54 -7.94 13.34 -3.93
C GLU A 54 -7.49 12.95 -2.51
N GLU A 55 -7.96 13.67 -1.48
CA GLU A 55 -7.75 13.30 -0.07
C GLU A 55 -8.44 11.98 0.26
N ALA A 56 -9.67 11.77 -0.24
CA ALA A 56 -10.41 10.53 -0.05
C ALA A 56 -9.76 9.34 -0.78
N GLU A 57 -9.23 9.58 -1.98
CA GLU A 57 -8.44 8.59 -2.73
C GLU A 57 -7.14 8.25 -2.01
N TYR A 58 -6.39 9.26 -1.58
CA TYR A 58 -5.13 9.08 -0.85
C TYR A 58 -5.33 8.32 0.47
N ALA A 59 -6.42 8.60 1.20
CA ALA A 59 -6.78 7.85 2.39
C ALA A 59 -7.04 6.37 2.08
N GLY A 60 -7.75 6.07 0.99
CA GLY A 60 -8.05 4.69 0.57
C GLY A 60 -6.80 3.92 0.16
N LEU A 61 -5.90 4.58 -0.58
CA LEU A 61 -4.60 4.03 -0.98
C LEU A 61 -3.70 3.77 0.24
N SER A 62 -3.65 4.72 1.18
CA SER A 62 -2.83 4.60 2.39
C SER A 62 -3.27 3.42 3.26
N GLU A 63 -4.58 3.21 3.40
CA GLU A 63 -5.09 2.06 4.16
C GLU A 63 -4.79 0.74 3.43
N LEU A 64 -4.92 0.73 2.11
CA LEU A 64 -4.58 -0.43 1.30
C LEU A 64 -3.09 -0.81 1.40
N GLU A 65 -2.19 0.17 1.36
CA GLU A 65 -0.75 -0.01 1.55
C GLU A 65 -0.44 -0.63 2.93
N ARG A 66 -1.15 -0.17 3.96
CA ARG A 66 -1.00 -0.69 5.33
C ARG A 66 -1.41 -2.15 5.43
N VAL A 67 -2.50 -2.53 4.77
CA VAL A 67 -2.97 -3.92 4.67
C VAL A 67 -1.90 -4.79 3.99
N PHE A 68 -1.34 -4.35 2.87
CA PHE A 68 -0.29 -5.12 2.19
C PHE A 68 0.99 -5.21 2.98
N THR A 69 1.39 -4.14 3.66
CA THR A 69 2.55 -4.15 4.55
C THR A 69 2.39 -5.22 5.62
N LEU A 70 1.22 -5.31 6.26
CA LEU A 70 0.94 -6.35 7.26
C LEU A 70 1.00 -7.76 6.67
N ILE A 71 0.33 -7.99 5.54
CA ILE A 71 0.30 -9.31 4.88
C ILE A 71 1.72 -9.72 4.44
N ASN A 72 2.45 -8.82 3.78
CA ASN A 72 3.81 -9.05 3.33
C ASN A 72 4.77 -9.33 4.50
N ALA A 73 4.64 -8.62 5.62
CA ALA A 73 5.43 -8.91 6.82
C ALA A 73 5.14 -10.30 7.39
N GLN A 74 3.88 -10.73 7.39
CA GLN A 74 3.50 -12.08 7.80
C GLN A 74 3.99 -13.16 6.82
N LEU A 75 3.98 -12.88 5.52
CA LEU A 75 4.52 -13.79 4.50
C LEU A 75 6.03 -13.91 4.63
N ALA A 76 6.73 -12.79 4.82
CA ALA A 76 8.18 -12.75 5.00
C ALA A 76 8.61 -13.55 6.23
N THR A 77 7.91 -13.39 7.38
CA THR A 77 8.23 -14.13 8.61
C THR A 77 7.93 -15.64 8.53
N LYS A 78 6.90 -16.04 7.78
CA LYS A 78 6.56 -17.47 7.57
C LYS A 78 7.43 -18.14 6.53
N SER A 79 7.92 -17.37 5.56
CA SER A 79 8.93 -17.83 4.63
C SER A 79 10.28 -17.87 5.32
N GLN A 80 11.16 -18.77 4.93
CA GLN A 80 12.51 -18.91 5.51
C GLN A 80 13.39 -17.66 5.31
N TRP A 81 12.87 -16.59 4.68
CA TRP A 81 13.55 -15.34 4.44
C TRP A 81 13.40 -14.38 5.64
N CYS A 82 14.21 -14.61 6.66
CA CYS A 82 14.57 -13.59 7.66
C CYS A 82 15.90 -12.95 7.24
N PRO A 83 15.94 -11.69 6.75
CA PRO A 83 17.21 -11.00 6.45
C PRO A 83 17.97 -10.61 7.73
N TYR A 84 17.29 -10.61 8.88
CA TYR A 84 17.91 -10.58 10.20
C TYR A 84 17.61 -11.90 10.89
N GLN A 85 18.59 -12.81 10.88
CA GLN A 85 18.64 -13.82 11.92
C GLN A 85 18.89 -13.04 13.22
N LEU A 86 17.85 -12.86 14.03
CA LEU A 86 18.03 -12.45 15.42
C LEU A 86 18.78 -13.60 16.08
N GLU A 87 20.09 -13.46 16.21
CA GLU A 87 20.91 -14.36 17.03
C GLU A 87 20.35 -14.30 18.46
N GLU A 88 19.96 -15.47 18.98
CA GLU A 88 19.54 -15.66 20.38
C GLU A 88 20.72 -15.52 21.35
#